data_AF-A0A932ZPI3-F1
#
_entry.id   AF-A0A932ZPI3-F1
#
_cell.length_a   1.000
_cell.length_b   1.000
_cell.length_c   1.000
_cell.angle_alpha   90.00
_cell.angle_beta   90.00
_cell.angle_gamma   90.00
#
_symmetry.space_group_name_H-M   'P 1'
#
loop_
_entity.id
_entity.type
_entity.pdbx_description
1 polymer ?
#
loop_
_entity_poly.entity_id
_entity_poly.type
_entity_poly.pdbx_seq_one_letter_code
_entity_poly.pdbx_strand_id
1 'polypeptide(L)'
;MKKLIFAGVMALIFFVMLNFVLVNLDGQTFNYPLVFKFNIPMIMPNGYQTVPLPLWFVLLAVFCFGMIFIALLEALPSFYKTLELRSRNKKIRALERELKVAREMSGVEKGDKGSTLES
;
A
#
# COMPACT_ATOMS: atom_id res chain seq x y z
N MET A 1 8.12 -0.71 14.07
CA MET A 1 7.57 -0.01 15.24
C MET A 1 7.32 1.48 14.97
N LYS A 2 8.31 2.30 14.56
CA LYS A 2 8.10 3.74 14.28
C LYS A 2 6.94 4.05 13.31
N LYS A 3 6.79 3.20 12.30
CA LYS A 3 5.71 3.20 11.30
C LYS A 3 4.30 3.01 11.92
N LEU A 4 4.10 1.91 12.65
CA LEU A 4 2.87 1.66 13.41
C LEU A 4 2.53 2.76 14.42
N ILE A 5 3.54 3.34 15.08
CA ILE A 5 3.34 4.46 16.02
C ILE A 5 2.86 5.70 15.26
N PHE A 6 3.47 6.01 14.11
CA PHE A 6 3.03 7.11 13.25
C PHE A 6 1.59 6.91 12.74
N ALA A 7 1.25 5.70 12.28
CA ALA A 7 -0.11 5.36 11.87
C ALA A 7 -1.12 5.53 13.00
N GLY A 8 -0.77 5.06 14.21
CA GLY A 8 -1.62 5.21 15.40
C GLY A 8 -1.82 6.66 15.82
N VAL A 9 -0.76 7.49 15.78
CA VAL A 9 -0.85 8.92 16.08
C VAL A 9 -1.71 9.64 15.03
N MET A 10 -1.54 9.36 13.74
CA MET A 10 -2.36 9.94 12.68
C MET A 10 -3.82 9.53 12.81
N ALA A 11 -4.10 8.24 13.09
CA ALA A 11 -5.45 7.76 13.35
C ALA A 11 -6.12 8.47 14.53
N LEU A 12 -5.37 8.69 15.61
CA LEU A 12 -5.87 9.40 16.80
C LEU A 12 -6.18 10.86 16.49
N ILE A 13 -5.31 11.55 15.75
CA ILE A 13 -5.55 12.94 15.30
C ILE A 13 -6.81 13.02 14.44
N PHE A 14 -6.93 12.15 13.43
CA PHE A 14 -8.10 12.11 12.56
C PHE A 14 -9.38 11.77 13.35
N PHE A 15 -9.30 10.85 14.30
CA PHE A 15 -10.43 10.49 15.16
C PHE A 15 -10.87 11.67 16.02
N VAL A 16 -9.94 12.37 16.67
CA VAL A 16 -10.24 13.59 17.46
C VAL A 16 -10.86 14.66 16.56
N MET A 17 -10.33 14.85 15.35
CA MET A 17 -10.87 15.82 14.40
C MET A 17 -12.29 15.47 13.96
N LEU A 18 -12.56 14.20 13.66
CA LEU A 18 -13.90 13.72 13.33
C LEU A 18 -14.85 13.91 14.51
N ASN A 19 -14.43 13.57 15.72
CA ASN A 19 -15.23 13.72 16.93
C ASN A 19 -15.55 15.20 17.20
N PHE A 20 -14.56 16.08 17.02
CA PHE A 20 -14.74 17.52 17.12
C PHE A 20 -15.82 18.03 16.13
N VAL A 21 -15.76 17.60 14.87
CA VAL A 21 -16.79 17.95 13.87
C VAL A 21 -18.15 17.35 14.25
N LEU A 22 -18.20 16.11 14.73
CA LEU A 22 -19.42 15.42 15.15
C LEU A 22 -20.15 16.12 16.31
N VAL A 23 -19.40 16.65 17.28
CA VAL A 23 -19.96 17.28 18.47
C VAL A 23 -20.29 18.76 18.25
N ASN A 24 -19.57 19.46 17.36
CA ASN A 24 -19.76 20.89 17.14
C ASN A 24 -20.69 21.25 15.97
N LEU A 25 -21.08 20.30 15.12
CA LEU A 25 -22.10 20.53 14.10
C LEU A 25 -23.50 20.37 14.68
N ASP A 26 -24.38 21.30 14.32
CA ASP A 26 -25.80 21.23 14.68
C ASP A 26 -26.50 20.08 13.92
N GLY A 27 -27.54 19.49 14.52
CA GLY A 27 -28.28 18.36 13.94
C GLY A 27 -28.95 18.68 12.61
N GLN A 28 -29.26 19.96 12.37
CA GLN A 28 -29.74 20.47 11.08
C GLN A 28 -28.67 20.36 9.99
N THR A 29 -27.42 20.69 10.32
CA THR A 29 -26.28 20.63 9.38
C THR A 29 -25.92 19.18 9.03
N PHE A 30 -26.08 18.25 9.95
CA PHE A 30 -25.81 16.83 9.68
C PHE A 30 -26.72 16.20 8.64
N ASN A 31 -27.98 16.64 8.60
CA ASN A 31 -28.97 16.15 7.64
C ASN A 31 -28.99 16.98 6.35
N TYR A 32 -28.04 17.90 6.18
CA TYR A 32 -27.98 18.70 4.97
C TYR A 32 -27.83 17.79 3.74
N PRO A 33 -28.76 17.85 2.77
CA PRO A 33 -28.77 16.97 1.62
C PRO A 33 -27.73 17.43 0.60
N LEU A 34 -26.69 16.62 0.41
CA LEU A 34 -25.69 16.83 -0.64
C LEU A 34 -26.15 16.12 -1.92
N VAL A 35 -26.35 16.91 -2.98
CA VAL A 35 -26.65 16.42 -4.33
C VAL A 35 -25.41 16.64 -5.19
N PHE A 36 -24.79 15.56 -5.65
CA PHE A 36 -23.71 15.64 -6.62
C PHE A 36 -24.31 15.72 -8.02
N LYS A 37 -23.95 16.77 -8.75
CA LYS A 37 -24.35 16.96 -10.15
C LYS A 37 -23.15 16.69 -11.04
N PHE A 38 -23.17 15.57 -11.75
CA PHE A 38 -22.16 15.26 -12.75
C PHE A 38 -22.70 15.65 -14.13
N ASN A 39 -22.15 16.74 -14.67
CA ASN A 39 -22.52 17.21 -16.00
C ASN A 39 -21.32 17.06 -16.93
N ILE A 40 -21.36 16.07 -17.83
CA ILE A 40 -20.35 15.86 -18.87
C ILE A 40 -20.99 16.22 -20.21
N PRO A 41 -20.70 17.42 -20.76
CA PRO A 41 -21.44 17.98 -21.89
C PRO A 41 -21.45 17.10 -23.16
N MET A 42 -20.41 16.28 -23.34
CA MET A 42 -20.21 15.54 -24.59
C MET A 42 -20.82 14.14 -24.60
N ILE A 43 -21.15 13.57 -23.45
CA ILE A 43 -21.57 12.16 -23.33
C ILE A 43 -22.90 12.01 -22.58
N MET A 44 -23.28 13.00 -21.75
CA MET A 44 -24.50 12.96 -20.94
C MET A 44 -25.16 14.35 -20.87
N PRO A 45 -25.98 14.72 -21.87
CA PRO A 45 -26.61 16.04 -21.93
C PRO A 45 -27.66 16.28 -20.83
N ASN A 46 -28.24 15.22 -20.25
CA ASN A 46 -29.27 15.34 -19.22
C ASN A 46 -28.75 15.33 -17.78
N GLY A 47 -27.42 15.20 -17.56
CA GLY A 47 -26.78 15.30 -16.25
C GLY A 47 -27.27 14.29 -15.20
N TYR A 48 -26.39 13.44 -14.67
CA TYR A 48 -26.77 12.59 -13.54
C TYR A 48 -26.83 13.42 -12.25
N GLN A 49 -28.00 13.42 -11.62
CA GLN A 49 -28.18 13.89 -10.23
C GLN A 49 -28.14 12.66 -9.33
N THR A 50 -27.23 12.66 -8.36
CA THR A 50 -27.22 11.61 -7.33
C THR A 50 -28.39 11.80 -6.38
N VAL A 51 -28.83 10.70 -5.75
CA VAL A 51 -29.75 10.76 -4.61
C VAL A 51 -29.15 11.70 -3.55
N PRO A 52 -29.96 12.57 -2.91
CA PRO A 52 -29.48 13.43 -1.84
C PRO A 52 -28.92 12.57 -0.71
N LEU A 53 -27.60 12.68 -0.50
CA LEU A 53 -26.91 12.00 0.58
C LEU A 53 -26.74 12.96 1.75
N PRO A 54 -27.09 12.57 2.98
CA PRO A 54 -26.91 13.43 4.12
C PRO A 54 -25.42 13.64 4.42
N LEU A 55 -25.07 14.83 4.87
CA LEU A 55 -23.69 15.27 5.08
C LEU A 55 -22.91 14.36 6.05
N TRP A 56 -23.56 13.84 7.10
CA TRP A 56 -22.94 12.90 8.03
C TRP A 56 -22.41 11.63 7.34
N PHE A 57 -23.15 11.14 6.34
CA PHE A 57 -22.80 9.91 5.62
C PHE A 57 -21.57 10.12 4.75
N VAL A 58 -21.50 11.28 4.07
CA VAL A 58 -20.34 11.66 3.28
C VAL A 58 -19.10 11.84 4.16
N LEU A 59 -19.25 12.48 5.31
CA LEU A 59 -18.17 12.65 6.29
C LEU A 59 -17.62 11.31 6.79
N LEU A 60 -18.51 10.37 7.13
CA LEU A 60 -18.14 9.03 7.55
C LEU A 60 -17.41 8.27 6.43
N ALA A 61 -17.94 8.34 5.21
CA ALA A 61 -17.32 7.69 4.05
C ALA A 61 -15.91 8.22 3.80
N VAL A 62 -15.73 9.55 3.78
CA VAL A 62 -14.42 10.19 3.59
C VAL A 62 -13.44 9.79 4.69
N PHE A 63 -13.89 9.70 5.94
CA PHE A 63 -13.06 9.23 7.05
C PHE A 63 -12.60 7.78 6.87
N CYS A 64 -13.52 6.87 6.54
CA CYS A 64 -13.20 5.47 6.27
C CYS A 64 -12.21 5.33 5.10
N PHE A 65 -12.46 6.03 3.99
CA PHE A 65 -11.55 6.02 2.84
C PHE A 65 -10.19 6.62 3.19
N GLY A 66 -10.14 7.70 3.97
CA GLY A 66 -8.90 8.31 4.45
C GLY A 66 -8.04 7.33 5.26
N MET A 67 -8.65 6.59 6.18
CA MET A 67 -7.96 5.57 6.99
C MET A 67 -7.38 4.44 6.12
N ILE A 68 -8.16 3.95 5.15
CA ILE A 68 -7.70 2.93 4.20
C ILE A 68 -6.54 3.48 3.35
N PHE A 69 -6.66 4.72 2.88
CA PHE A 69 -5.66 5.33 2.01
C PHE A 69 -4.33 5.55 2.74
N ILE A 70 -4.36 5.98 4.00
CA ILE A 70 -3.16 6.10 4.84
C ILE A 70 -2.48 4.74 5.02
N ALA A 71 -3.25 3.69 5.32
CA ALA A 71 -2.72 2.34 5.43
C ALA A 71 -2.09 1.85 4.10
N LEU A 72 -2.71 2.19 2.97
CA LEU A 72 -2.20 1.86 1.65
C LEU A 72 -0.89 2.59 1.34
N LEU A 73 -0.82 3.89 1.61
CA LEU A 73 0.37 4.72 1.43
C LEU A 73 1.55 4.23 2.27
N GLU A 74 1.29 3.76 3.48
CA GLU A 74 2.31 3.20 4.35
C GLU A 74 2.78 1.79 3.92
N ALA A 75 1.86 1.01 3.35
CA ALA A 75 2.14 -0.32 2.82
C ALA A 75 2.92 -0.29 1.49
N LEU A 76 2.71 0.71 0.64
CA LEU A 76 3.42 0.89 -0.64
C LEU A 76 4.95 0.71 -0.54
N PRO A 77 5.69 1.43 0.32
CA PRO A 77 7.14 1.27 0.43
C PRO A 77 7.56 -0.13 0.93
N SER A 78 6.69 -0.83 1.67
CA SER A 78 6.93 -2.23 2.04
C SER A 78 6.80 -3.13 0.82
N PHE A 79 5.75 -2.94 0.02
CA PHE A 79 5.54 -3.68 -1.22
C PHE A 79 6.69 -3.47 -2.22
N TYR A 80 7.17 -2.24 -2.41
CA TYR A 80 8.31 -1.97 -3.28
C TYR A 80 9.59 -2.66 -2.81
N LYS A 81 9.90 -2.63 -1.51
CA LYS A 81 11.07 -3.36 -0.96
C LYS A 81 10.96 -4.87 -1.15
N THR A 82 9.78 -5.43 -0.96
CA THR A 82 9.55 -6.88 -1.17
C THR A 82 9.70 -7.27 -2.64
N LEU A 83 9.21 -6.45 -3.57
CA LEU A 83 9.38 -6.67 -5.01
C LEU A 83 10.84 -6.53 -5.45
N GLU A 84 11.58 -5.57 -4.90
CA GLU A 84 13.01 -5.39 -5.17
C GLU A 84 13.84 -6.56 -4.62
N LEU A 85 13.54 -7.05 -3.41
CA LEU A 85 14.18 -8.25 -2.88
C LEU A 85 13.91 -9.48 -3.76
N ARG A 86 12.69 -9.62 -4.28
CA ARG A 86 12.32 -10.73 -5.16
C ARG A 86 13.05 -10.68 -6.50
N SER A 87 13.24 -9.48 -7.08
CA SER A 87 13.99 -9.32 -8.33
C SER A 87 15.48 -9.58 -8.13
N ARG A 88 16.07 -9.11 -7.03
CA ARG A 88 17.47 -9.38 -6.66
C ARG A 88 17.72 -10.86 -6.38
N ASN A 89 16.84 -11.54 -5.64
CA ASN A 89 16.97 -12.99 -5.38
C ASN A 89 16.87 -13.84 -6.67
N LYS A 90 16.04 -13.42 -7.63
CA LYS A 90 15.99 -14.08 -8.95
C LYS A 90 17.32 -13.94 -9.69
N LYS A 91 17.92 -12.75 -9.63
CA LYS A 91 19.20 -12.45 -10.29
C LYS A 91 20.37 -13.19 -9.65
N ILE A 92 20.38 -13.29 -8.32
CA ILE A 92 21.37 -14.09 -7.57
C ILE A 92 21.30 -15.56 -8.00
N ARG A 93 20.10 -16.17 -8.04
CA ARG A 93 19.96 -17.56 -8.49
C ARG A 93 20.37 -17.79 -9.95
N ALA A 94 20.19 -16.80 -10.81
CA ALA A 94 20.65 -16.88 -12.20
C ALA A 94 22.18 -16.87 -12.26
N LEU A 95 22.82 -15.94 -11.54
CA LEU A 95 24.27 -15.84 -11.45
C LEU A 95 24.89 -17.08 -10.78
N GLU A 96 24.29 -17.62 -9.72
CA GLU A 96 24.74 -18.88 -9.09
C GLU A 96 24.70 -20.06 -10.06
N ARG A 97 23.68 -20.14 -10.92
CA ARG A 97 23.61 -21.17 -11.97
C ARG A 97 24.67 -20.98 -13.04
N GLU A 98 24.87 -19.76 -13.50
CA GLU A 98 25.93 -19.43 -14.49
C GLU A 98 27.32 -19.75 -13.93
N LEU A 99 27.56 -19.43 -12.66
CA LEU A 99 28.84 -19.69 -11.98
C LEU A 99 29.06 -21.20 -11.77
N LYS A 100 28.01 -21.96 -11.43
CA LYS A 100 28.07 -23.43 -11.33
C LYS A 100 28.40 -24.06 -12.68
N VAL A 101 27.71 -23.64 -13.74
CA VAL A 101 27.94 -24.12 -15.12
C VAL A 101 29.35 -23.77 -15.62
N ALA A 102 29.83 -22.55 -15.34
CA ALA A 102 31.19 -22.14 -15.67
C ALA A 102 32.23 -22.97 -14.89
N ARG A 103 31.97 -23.29 -13.61
CA ARG A 103 32.85 -24.12 -12.77
C ARG A 103 32.93 -25.56 -13.27
N GLU A 104 31.79 -26.14 -13.66
CA GLU A 104 31.71 -27.47 -14.28
C GLU A 104 32.42 -27.51 -15.65
N MET A 105 32.28 -26.48 -16.48
CA MET A 105 33.00 -26.37 -17.77
C MET A 105 34.50 -26.11 -17.60
N SER A 106 34.92 -25.42 -16.53
CA SER A 106 36.34 -25.14 -16.24
C SER A 106 37.10 -26.33 -15.63
N GLY A 107 36.44 -27.48 -15.41
CA GLY A 107 37.12 -28.72 -15.02
C GLY A 107 37.74 -28.74 -13.62
N VAL A 108 37.29 -27.87 -12.70
CA VAL A 108 37.83 -27.76 -11.32
C VAL A 108 37.31 -28.88 -10.38
N GLU A 109 36.98 -30.06 -10.91
CA GLU A 109 36.62 -31.25 -10.11
C GLU A 109 37.79 -32.22 -9.83
N LYS A 110 39.04 -31.84 -10.11
CA LYS A 110 40.21 -32.59 -9.63
C LYS A 110 41.24 -31.66 -9.02
N GLY A 111 41.09 -31.36 -7.74
CA GLY A 111 42.09 -30.57 -7.02
C GLY A 111 41.97 -30.46 -5.51
N ASP A 112 41.03 -31.16 -4.86
CA ASP A 112 40.98 -31.20 -3.39
C ASP A 112 40.57 -32.58 -2.85
N LYS A 113 41.27 -33.60 -3.34
CA LYS A 113 41.53 -34.85 -2.61
C LYS A 113 43.04 -34.93 -2.41
N GLY A 114 43.57 -34.07 -1.56
CA GLY A 114 44.97 -34.06 -1.14
C GLY A 114 45.13 -34.54 0.29
N SER A 115 45.62 -35.77 0.43
CA SER A 115 46.44 -36.28 1.55
C SER A 115 45.92 -36.17 3.00
N THR A 116 45.21 -37.21 3.47
CA THR A 116 45.43 -37.77 4.82
C THR A 116 45.00 -39.23 4.80
N LEU A 117 45.75 -40.07 4.08
CA LEU A 117 45.78 -41.52 4.26
C LEU A 117 47.09 -42.02 3.64
N GLU A 118 48.21 -41.89 4.34
CA GLU A 118 49.32 -42.86 4.28
C GLU A 118 50.13 -42.79 5.58
N SER A 119 50.39 -43.98 6.13
CA SER A 119 51.25 -44.35 7.28
C SER A 119 50.62 -44.36 8.68
#